data_AF-A0A940AGM2-F1
#
_entry.id   AF-A0A940AGM2-F1
#
_cell.length_a   1.000
_cell.length_b   1.000
_cell.length_c   1.000
_cell.angle_alpha   90.00
_cell.angle_beta   90.00
_cell.angle_gamma   90.00
#
_symmetry.space_group_name_H-M   'P 1'
#
loop_
_entity.id
_entity.type
_entity.pdbx_description
1 polymer ?
#
loop_
_entity_poly.entity_id
_entity_poly.type
_entity_poly.pdbx_seq_one_letter_code
_entity_poly.pdbx_strand_id
1 'polypeptide(L)' 'MTRIKEFRARRKMKAADLARLLQISRAAVCYIERCGIKHADTAMRYAAVLHCRPEELMDFTPRTCAGKQ' A
#
# COMPACT_ATOMS: atom_id res chain seq x y z
N MET A 1 12.32 0.94 1.30
CA MET A 1 10.88 1.26 1.53
C MET A 1 10.02 0.34 0.66
N THR A 2 8.69 0.36 0.78
CA THR A 2 7.78 -0.34 -0.17
C THR A 2 7.35 0.62 -1.27
N ARG A 3 7.01 0.07 -2.45
CA ARG A 3 6.57 0.87 -3.61
C ARG A 3 5.36 1.74 -3.28
N ILE A 4 4.42 1.24 -2.50
CA ILE A 4 3.21 1.99 -2.09
C ILE A 4 3.56 3.24 -1.28
N LYS A 5 4.52 3.13 -0.35
CA LYS A 5 4.97 4.26 0.46
C LYS A 5 5.64 5.32 -0.42
N GLU A 6 6.36 4.90 -1.47
CA GLU A 6 6.97 5.80 -2.45
C GLU A 6 5.92 6.51 -3.30
N PHE A 7 4.95 5.77 -3.87
CA PHE A 7 3.84 6.37 -4.63
C PHE A 7 3.03 7.35 -3.79
N ARG A 8 2.75 7.01 -2.52
CA ARG A 8 2.05 7.91 -1.60
C ARG A 8 2.87 9.18 -1.32
N ALA A 9 4.17 9.03 -1.06
CA ALA A 9 5.07 10.16 -0.80
C ALA A 9 5.20 11.09 -2.01
N ARG A 10 5.32 10.53 -3.23
CA ARG A 10 5.34 11.30 -4.48
C ARG A 10 4.09 12.15 -4.67
N ARG A 11 2.94 11.68 -4.19
CA ARG A 11 1.67 12.41 -4.23
C ARG A 11 1.40 13.32 -3.03
N LYS A 12 2.37 13.44 -2.11
CA LYS A 12 2.22 14.23 -0.87
C LYS A 12 0.97 13.86 -0.05
N MET A 13 0.52 12.60 -0.13
CA MET A 13 -0.66 12.11 0.59
C MET A 13 -0.29 11.57 1.97
N LYS A 14 -1.11 11.83 3.00
CA LYS A 14 -0.94 11.19 4.30
C LYS A 14 -1.54 9.78 4.25
N ALA A 15 -1.04 8.88 5.11
CA ALA A 15 -1.61 7.54 5.24
C ALA A 15 -3.10 7.56 5.65
N ALA A 16 -3.51 8.58 6.41
CA ALA A 16 -4.91 8.79 6.79
C ALA A 16 -5.79 9.18 5.59
N ASP A 17 -5.27 9.97 4.65
CA ASP A 17 -6.02 10.37 3.46
C ASP A 17 -6.19 9.18 2.52
N LEU A 18 -5.14 8.38 2.34
CA LEU A 18 -5.21 7.14 1.58
C LEU A 18 -6.20 6.14 2.21
N ALA A 19 -6.21 6.03 3.54
CA ALA A 19 -7.15 5.18 4.27
C ALA A 19 -8.60 5.62 4.06
N ARG A 20 -8.88 6.94 4.07
CA ARG A 20 -10.21 7.50 3.79
C ARG A 20 -10.68 7.20 2.38
N LEU A 21 -9.81 7.36 1.38
CA LEU A 21 -10.14 7.09 -0.02
C LEU A 21 -10.39 5.61 -0.29
N LEU A 22 -9.68 4.73 0.41
CA LEU A 22 -9.86 3.28 0.31
C LEU A 22 -10.96 2.74 1.24
N GLN A 23 -11.57 3.59 2.08
CA GLN A 23 -12.53 3.21 3.12
C GLN A 23 -12.02 2.08 4.03
N ILE A 24 -10.74 2.11 4.39
CA ILE A 24 -10.10 1.14 5.29
C ILE A 24 -9.48 1.84 6.50
N SER A 25 -9.04 1.06 7.48
CA SER A 25 -8.32 1.61 8.64
C SER A 25 -6.92 2.10 8.25
N ARG A 26 -6.44 3.15 8.94
CA ARG A 26 -5.05 3.60 8.82
C ARG A 26 -4.06 2.49 9.17
N ALA A 27 -4.41 1.60 10.09
CA ALA A 27 -3.60 0.44 10.44
C ALA A 27 -3.41 -0.51 9.26
N ALA A 28 -4.46 -0.75 8.47
CA ALA A 28 -4.37 -1.56 7.24
C ALA A 28 -3.42 -0.92 6.22
N VAL A 29 -3.51 0.40 6.01
CA VAL A 29 -2.56 1.13 5.14
C VAL A 29 -1.12 0.98 5.65
N CYS A 30 -0.87 1.21 6.94
CA CYS A 30 0.47 1.05 7.51
C CYS A 30 0.98 -0.39 7.42
N TYR A 31 0.11 -1.39 7.62
CA TYR A 31 0.46 -2.79 7.45
C TYR A 31 0.91 -3.07 6.01
N ILE A 32 0.11 -2.66 5.03
CA ILE A 32 0.42 -2.82 3.61
C ILE A 32 1.69 -2.05 3.21
N GLU A 33 1.92 -0.85 3.74
CA GLU A 33 3.16 -0.10 3.50
C GLU A 33 4.41 -0.75 4.11
N ARG A 34 4.27 -1.61 5.12
CA ARG A 34 5.41 -2.36 5.68
C ARG A 34 5.61 -3.69 4.97
N CYS A 35 4.51 -4.38 4.68
CA CYS A 35 4.49 -5.74 4.18
C CYS A 35 4.53 -5.86 2.65
N GLY A 36 4.16 -4.80 1.94
CA GLY A 36 3.87 -4.85 0.50
C GLY A 36 2.51 -5.47 0.19
N ILE A 37 2.07 -5.35 -1.06
CA ILE A 37 0.85 -6.01 -1.55
C ILE A 37 1.23 -7.31 -2.24
N LYS A 38 0.62 -8.41 -1.80
CA LYS A 38 0.78 -9.75 -2.39
C LYS A 38 -0.42 -10.17 -3.27
N HIS A 39 -1.59 -9.57 -3.02
CA HIS A 39 -2.83 -9.94 -3.67
C HIS A 39 -3.21 -8.93 -4.76
N ALA A 40 -3.58 -9.43 -5.94
CA ALA A 40 -3.96 -8.60 -7.07
C ALA A 40 -5.18 -7.71 -6.75
N ASP A 41 -6.17 -8.21 -6.02
CA ASP A 41 -7.35 -7.43 -5.64
C ASP A 41 -7.02 -6.20 -4.81
N THR A 42 -6.11 -6.36 -3.84
CA THR A 42 -5.61 -5.25 -3.03
C THR A 42 -4.81 -4.29 -3.89
N ALA A 43 -4.00 -4.80 -4.82
CA ALA A 43 -3.23 -3.97 -5.74
C ALA A 43 -4.14 -3.12 -6.61
N MET A 44 -5.22 -3.70 -7.15
CA MET A 44 -6.21 -2.99 -7.97
C MET A 44 -6.89 -1.86 -7.21
N ARG A 45 -7.35 -2.11 -5.97
CA ARG A 45 -7.97 -1.06 -5.13
C ARG A 45 -7.02 0.10 -4.86
N TYR A 46 -5.78 -0.20 -4.48
CA TYR A 46 -4.78 0.82 -4.22
C TYR A 46 -4.39 1.56 -5.51
N ALA A 47 -4.23 0.84 -6.62
CA ALA A 47 -3.90 1.39 -7.94
C ALA A 47 -4.96 2.35 -8.47
N ALA A 48 -6.24 2.10 -8.20
CA ALA A 48 -7.33 3.00 -8.59
C ALA A 48 -7.22 4.36 -7.89
N VAL A 49 -6.97 4.37 -6.58
CA VAL A 49 -6.79 5.60 -5.79
C VAL A 49 -5.45 6.27 -6.08
N LEU A 50 -4.42 5.45 -6.30
CA LEU A 50 -3.07 5.87 -6.59
C LEU A 50 -2.81 5.93 -8.10
N HIS A 51 -3.82 6.09 -8.97
CA HIS A 51 -3.69 6.26 -10.42
C HIS A 51 -2.40 5.66 -11.03
N CYS A 52 -2.15 4.36 -10.80
CA CYS A 52 -0.96 3.64 -11.26
C CYS A 52 -1.36 2.22 -11.64
N ARG A 53 -0.43 1.43 -12.17
CA ARG A 53 -0.75 0.03 -12.49
C ARG A 53 -0.64 -0.84 -11.23
N PRO A 54 -1.55 -1.82 -11.05
CA PRO A 54 -1.50 -2.72 -9.89
C PRO A 54 -0.18 -3.49 -9.82
N GLU A 55 0.39 -3.87 -10.96
CA GLU A 55 1.70 -4.53 -11.07
C GLU A 55 2.86 -3.70 -10.49
N GLU A 56 2.77 -2.37 -10.57
CA GLU A 56 3.76 -1.47 -9.97
C GLU A 56 3.66 -1.44 -8.45
N LEU A 57 2.51 -1.79 -7.86
CA LEU A 57 2.30 -1.82 -6.42
C LEU A 57 2.56 -3.19 -5.80
N MET A 58 2.48 -4.26 -6.59
CA MET A 58 2.73 -5.63 -6.12
C MET A 58 4.21 -5.81 -5.76
N ASP A 59 4.44 -6.43 -4.61
CA ASP A 59 5.76 -6.82 -4.14
C ASP A 59 5.83 -8.34 -4.23
N PHE A 60 6.49 -8.84 -5.28
CA PHE A 60 6.70 -10.27 -5.50
C PHE A 60 7.83 -10.83 -4.62
N THR A 61 8.56 -9.96 -3.90
CA THR A 61 9.61 -10.40 -2.99
C THR A 61 8.99 -10.83 -1.66
N PRO A 62 9.40 -12.00 -1.11
CA PRO A 62 8.93 -12.43 0.20
C PRO A 62 9.62 -11.59 1.28
N ARG A 63 9.18 -10.34 1.45
CA ARG A 63 9.51 -9.59 2.67
C ARG A 63 8.71 -10.17 3.81
N THR A 64 9.42 -10.69 4.81
CA THR A 64 8.82 -11.03 6.09
C THR A 64 8.34 -9.73 6.72
N CYS A 65 7.03 -9.63 6.93
CA CYS A 65 6.49 -8.68 7.88
C CYS A 65 7.09 -9.08 9.23
N ALA A 66 8.20 -8.47 9.65
CA ALA A 66 8.76 -8.69 10.97
C ALA A 66 7.70 -8.22 11.98
N GLY A 67 6.88 -9.16 12.43
CA GLY A 67 5.97 -8.97 13.54
C GLY A 67 6.83 -8.70 14.75
N LYS A 68 6.71 -7.50 15.33
CA LYS A 68 6.89 -7.40 16.77
C LYS A 68 5.57 -7.87 17.37
N GLN A 69 5.60 -9.09 17.89
CA GLN A 69 4.71 -9.52 18.97
C GLN A 69 4.87 -8.56 20.14
#